data_AF-A0A559KJL4-F1
#
_entry.id   AF-A0A559KJL4-F1
#
_cell.length_a   1.000
_cell.length_b   1.000
_cell.length_c   1.000
_cell.angle_alpha   90.00
_cell.angle_beta   90.00
_cell.angle_gamma   90.00
#
_symmetry.space_group_name_H-M   'P 1'
#
loop_
_entity.id
_entity.type
_entity.pdbx_description
1 polymer ?
#
loop_
_entity_poly.entity_id
_entity_poly.type
_entity_poly.pdbx_seq_one_letter_code
_entity_poly.pdbx_strand_id
1 'polypeptide(L)'
;MLKLKIKFVLFNIFLVLWFIIYDKNVIAMKKQNFYIDKKSTNTIVDLFNLLTKKKQLEEKIHYLRNKTKNKLNFDNSREIIKLEHDNIELKQKISEIQKIISNDLKKVTFNLKPLIKIID
;
A
#
# COMPACT_ATOMS: atom_id res chain seq x y z
N MET A 1 30.93 -50.47 15.16
CA MET A 1 29.60 -50.64 14.51
C MET A 1 28.44 -50.06 15.32
N LEU A 2 28.32 -50.33 16.64
CA LEU A 2 27.22 -49.83 17.50
C LEU A 2 27.13 -48.28 17.58
N LYS A 3 28.27 -47.58 17.70
CA LYS A 3 28.34 -46.10 17.76
C LYS A 3 27.81 -45.42 16.48
N LEU A 4 27.98 -46.04 15.31
CA LEU A 4 27.45 -45.52 14.04
C LEU A 4 25.93 -45.67 13.98
N LYS A 5 25.40 -46.80 14.45
CA LYS A 5 23.95 -47.04 14.55
C LYS A 5 23.27 -46.02 15.48
N ILE A 6 23.89 -45.71 16.62
CA ILE A 6 23.36 -44.70 17.57
C ILE A 6 23.34 -43.30 16.94
N LYS A 7 24.42 -42.89 16.26
CA LYS A 7 24.45 -41.61 15.53
C LYS A 7 23.39 -41.55 14.42
N PHE A 8 23.17 -42.65 13.71
CA PHE A 8 22.14 -42.74 12.67
C PHE A 8 20.73 -42.61 13.26
N VAL A 9 20.44 -43.28 14.37
CA VAL A 9 19.13 -43.17 15.06
C VAL A 9 18.90 -41.75 15.55
N LEU A 10 19.89 -41.11 16.17
CA LEU A 10 19.80 -39.71 16.62
C LEU A 10 19.58 -38.73 15.46
N PHE A 11 20.24 -38.96 14.33
CA PHE A 11 20.05 -38.15 13.13
C PHE A 11 18.63 -38.28 12.55
N ASN A 12 18.06 -39.48 12.53
CA ASN A 12 16.68 -39.69 12.09
C ASN A 12 15.67 -39.03 13.04
N ILE A 13 15.89 -39.10 14.36
CA ILE A 13 15.04 -38.41 15.35
C ILE A 13 15.11 -36.89 15.13
N PHE A 14 16.30 -36.34 14.90
CA PHE A 14 16.49 -34.93 14.61
C PHE A 14 15.76 -34.48 13.33
N LEU A 15 15.83 -35.27 12.26
CA LEU A 15 15.11 -35.02 11.01
C LEU A 15 13.59 -34.98 11.22
N VAL A 16 13.04 -35.95 11.96
CA VAL A 16 11.59 -36.01 12.25
C VAL A 16 11.15 -34.79 13.07
N LEU A 17 11.90 -34.41 14.09
CA LEU A 17 11.63 -33.21 14.90
C LEU A 17 11.69 -31.93 14.04
N TRP A 18 12.66 -31.84 13.14
CA TRP A 18 12.80 -30.68 12.24
C TRP A 18 11.60 -30.56 11.28
N PHE A 19 11.14 -31.67 10.72
CA PHE A 19 9.93 -31.70 9.89
C PHE A 19 8.67 -31.28 10.65
N ILE A 20 8.50 -31.71 11.90
CA ILE A 20 7.34 -31.33 12.73
C ILE A 20 7.33 -29.83 13.02
N ILE A 21 8.50 -29.22 13.27
CA ILE A 21 8.62 -27.77 13.52
C ILE A 21 8.33 -26.99 12.23
N TYR A 22 8.87 -27.45 11.09
CA TYR A 22 8.64 -26.81 9.80
C TYR A 22 7.16 -26.81 9.44
N ASP A 23 6.49 -27.97 9.55
CA ASP A 23 5.07 -28.10 9.22
C ASP A 23 4.17 -27.26 10.15
N LYS A 24 4.47 -27.19 11.46
CA LYS A 24 3.75 -26.30 12.38
C LYS A 24 3.90 -24.82 12.01
N ASN A 25 5.08 -24.39 11.56
CA ASN A 25 5.29 -23.01 11.09
C ASN A 25 4.56 -22.74 9.77
N VAL A 26 4.55 -23.70 8.83
CA VAL A 26 3.80 -23.60 7.56
C VAL A 26 2.28 -23.57 7.82
N ILE A 27 1.79 -24.38 8.75
CA ILE A 27 0.37 -24.41 9.13
C ILE A 27 -0.02 -23.14 9.91
N ALA A 28 0.84 -22.63 10.80
CA ALA A 28 0.61 -21.36 11.49
C ALA A 28 0.57 -20.17 10.53
N MET A 29 1.41 -20.19 9.49
CA MET A 29 1.43 -19.19 8.43
C MET A 29 0.19 -19.27 7.53
N LYS A 30 -0.32 -20.48 7.25
CA LYS A 30 -1.61 -20.69 6.56
C LYS A 30 -2.83 -20.31 7.39
N LYS A 31 -2.76 -20.42 8.73
CA LYS A 31 -3.86 -20.07 9.65
C LYS A 31 -3.94 -18.58 9.98
N GLN A 32 -2.97 -17.77 9.58
CA GLN A 32 -3.17 -16.33 9.50
C GLN A 32 -4.11 -16.03 8.32
N ASN A 33 -5.39 -16.35 8.50
CA ASN A 33 -6.45 -15.65 7.80
C ASN A 33 -6.30 -14.19 8.19
N PHE A 34 -5.56 -13.43 7.39
CA PHE A 34 -5.65 -11.99 7.36
C PHE A 34 -7.12 -11.68 7.11
N TYR A 35 -7.88 -11.48 8.18
CA TYR A 35 -9.22 -10.93 8.12
C TYR A 35 -9.01 -9.47 7.70
N ILE A 36 -8.79 -9.29 6.40
CA ILE A 36 -8.74 -7.97 5.81
C ILE A 36 -10.16 -7.46 5.92
N ASP A 37 -10.37 -6.54 6.86
CA ASP A 37 -11.67 -5.92 7.06
C ASP A 37 -12.12 -5.35 5.72
N LYS A 38 -13.28 -5.80 5.22
CA LYS A 38 -13.86 -5.35 3.94
C LYS A 38 -14.00 -3.83 3.89
N LYS A 39 -14.15 -3.19 5.05
CA LYS A 39 -14.16 -1.73 5.19
C LYS A 39 -12.78 -1.12 4.89
N SER A 40 -11.70 -1.71 5.41
CA SER A 40 -10.32 -1.24 5.19
C SER A 40 -9.88 -1.36 3.72
N THR A 41 -10.27 -2.44 3.03
CA THR A 41 -9.98 -2.63 1.60
C THR A 41 -10.69 -1.60 0.75
N ASN A 42 -11.96 -1.33 1.03
CA ASN A 42 -12.70 -0.28 0.35
C ASN A 42 -12.05 1.10 0.54
N THR A 43 -11.64 1.45 1.77
CA THR A 43 -10.96 2.72 2.05
C THR A 43 -9.62 2.86 1.31
N ILE A 44 -8.87 1.77 1.16
CA ILE A 44 -7.60 1.76 0.39
C ILE A 44 -7.87 1.92 -1.11
N VAL A 45 -8.89 1.24 -1.64
CA VAL A 45 -9.31 1.39 -3.05
C VAL A 45 -9.80 2.81 -3.33
N ASP A 46 -10.55 3.41 -2.41
CA ASP A 46 -11.00 4.80 -2.50
C ASP A 46 -9.82 5.78 -2.50
N LEU A 47 -8.82 5.55 -1.64
CA LEU A 47 -7.58 6.34 -1.63
C LEU A 47 -6.85 6.23 -2.98
N PHE A 48 -6.72 5.02 -3.53
CA PHE A 48 -6.07 4.79 -4.82
C PHE A 48 -6.81 5.50 -5.97
N ASN A 49 -8.14 5.43 -5.98
CA ASN A 49 -8.98 6.11 -6.96
C ASN A 49 -8.82 7.63 -6.87
N LEU A 50 -8.77 8.19 -5.66
CA LEU A 50 -8.52 9.63 -5.47
C LEU A 50 -7.12 10.03 -5.95
N LEU A 51 -6.08 9.28 -5.60
CA LEU A 51 -4.71 9.57 -6.06
C LEU A 51 -4.59 9.52 -7.59
N THR A 52 -5.27 8.57 -8.23
CA THR A 52 -5.33 8.48 -9.70
C THR A 52 -6.00 9.71 -10.30
N LYS A 53 -7.16 10.13 -9.75
CA LYS A 53 -7.86 11.35 -10.18
C LYS A 53 -6.99 12.59 -9.99
N LYS A 54 -6.28 12.69 -8.87
CA LYS A 54 -5.33 13.79 -8.60
C LYS A 54 -4.30 13.90 -9.70
N LYS A 55 -3.66 12.78 -10.06
CA LYS A 55 -2.62 12.74 -11.10
C LYS A 55 -3.16 13.19 -12.46
N GLN A 56 -4.29 12.63 -12.89
CA GLN A 56 -4.93 13.01 -14.16
C GLN A 56 -5.26 14.51 -14.22
N LEU A 57 -5.71 15.06 -13.09
CA LEU A 57 -6.08 16.46 -12.99
C LEU A 57 -4.85 17.38 -12.99
N GLU A 58 -3.76 17.01 -12.32
CA GLU A 58 -2.47 17.72 -12.39
C GLU A 58 -1.89 17.71 -13.80
N GLU A 59 -1.95 16.57 -14.50
CA GLU A 59 -1.56 16.46 -15.91
C GLU A 59 -2.40 17.38 -16.80
N LYS A 60 -3.72 17.45 -16.59
CA LYS A 60 -4.62 18.34 -17.34
C LYS A 60 -4.31 19.82 -17.10
N ILE A 61 -4.07 20.22 -15.85
CA ILE A 61 -3.67 21.59 -15.51
C ILE A 61 -2.35 21.93 -16.20
N HIS A 62 -1.35 21.05 -16.11
CA HIS A 62 -0.05 21.26 -16.71
C HIS A 62 -0.13 21.38 -18.24
N TYR A 63 -0.91 20.50 -18.88
CA TYR A 63 -1.18 20.57 -20.32
C TYR A 63 -1.80 21.91 -20.73
N LEU A 64 -2.85 22.36 -20.02
CA LEU A 64 -3.52 23.62 -20.30
C LEU A 64 -2.58 24.81 -20.13
N ARG A 65 -1.80 24.86 -19.04
CA ARG A 65 -0.80 25.90 -18.79
C ARG A 65 0.24 25.98 -19.88
N ASN A 66 0.77 24.85 -20.34
CA ASN A 66 1.74 24.79 -21.43
C ASN A 66 1.12 25.21 -22.78
N LYS A 67 -0.13 24.82 -23.04
CA LYS A 67 -0.85 25.25 -24.25
C LYS A 67 -1.11 26.77 -24.26
N THR A 68 -1.38 27.36 -23.10
CA THR A 68 -1.63 28.81 -22.95
C THR A 68 -0.38 29.68 -22.85
N LYS A 69 0.82 29.09 -22.82
CA LYS A 69 2.09 29.80 -22.58
C LYS A 69 2.34 30.98 -23.53
N ASN A 70 1.75 30.93 -24.74
CA ASN A 70 1.90 31.97 -25.76
C ASN A 70 0.71 32.95 -25.85
N LYS A 71 -0.44 32.65 -25.23
CA LYS A 71 -1.63 33.52 -25.16
C LYS A 71 -2.61 32.99 -24.10
N LEU A 72 -2.72 33.68 -22.97
CA LEU A 72 -3.74 33.41 -21.96
C LEU A 72 -5.09 33.91 -22.47
N ASN A 73 -5.92 32.99 -22.96
CA ASN A 73 -7.33 33.27 -23.20
C ASN A 73 -8.08 33.28 -21.84
N PHE A 74 -8.99 34.23 -21.63
CA PHE A 74 -9.81 34.33 -20.43
C PHE A 74 -10.54 33.01 -20.10
N ASP A 75 -11.05 32.33 -21.13
CA ASP A 75 -11.72 31.04 -20.96
C ASP A 75 -10.79 29.95 -20.45
N ASN A 76 -9.55 29.90 -20.96
CA ASN A 76 -8.55 28.92 -20.52
C ASN A 76 -8.10 29.21 -19.08
N SER A 77 -7.92 30.48 -18.72
CA SER A 77 -7.62 30.89 -17.34
C SER A 77 -8.73 30.47 -16.38
N ARG A 78 -9.99 30.65 -16.78
CA ARG A 78 -11.16 30.24 -15.99
C ARG A 78 -11.23 28.73 -15.82
N GLU A 79 -10.92 27.96 -16.86
CA GLU A 79 -10.85 26.50 -16.77
C GLU A 79 -9.72 26.04 -15.84
N ILE A 80 -8.53 26.65 -15.94
CA ILE A 80 -7.39 26.34 -15.06
C ILE A 80 -7.75 26.62 -13.59
N ILE A 81 -8.38 27.76 -13.28
CA ILE A 81 -8.79 28.10 -11.91
C ILE A 81 -9.80 27.09 -11.37
N LYS A 82 -10.77 26.66 -12.19
CA LYS A 82 -11.73 25.60 -11.79
C LYS A 82 -11.02 24.30 -11.47
N LEU A 83 -10.10 23.87 -12.34
CA LEU A 83 -9.32 22.65 -12.12
C LEU A 83 -8.44 22.76 -10.86
N GLU A 84 -7.84 23.93 -10.60
CA GLU A 84 -7.06 24.15 -9.37
C GLU A 84 -7.92 24.05 -8.12
N HIS A 85 -9.14 24.59 -8.15
CA HIS A 85 -10.12 24.44 -7.08
C HIS A 85 -10.47 22.96 -6.85
N ASP A 86 -10.78 22.22 -7.92
CA ASP A 86 -11.07 20.78 -7.86
C ASP A 86 -9.88 20.00 -7.28
N ASN A 87 -8.63 20.40 -7.59
CA ASN A 87 -7.43 19.79 -7.02
C ASN A 87 -7.34 20.03 -5.51
N ILE A 88 -7.67 21.24 -5.03
CA ILE A 88 -7.66 21.58 -3.60
C ILE A 88 -8.69 20.73 -2.85
N GLU A 89 -9.91 20.63 -3.36
CA GLU A 89 -10.97 19.81 -2.77
C GLU A 89 -10.56 18.33 -2.71
N LEU A 90 -9.91 17.85 -3.78
CA LEU A 90 -9.45 16.47 -3.87
C LEU A 90 -8.29 16.18 -2.88
N LYS A 91 -7.39 17.14 -2.65
CA LYS A 91 -6.37 17.06 -1.60
C LYS A 91 -6.99 16.99 -0.20
N GLN A 92 -8.06 17.73 0.06
CA GLN A 92 -8.77 17.67 1.34
C GLN A 92 -9.38 16.28 1.56
N LYS A 93 -10.08 15.72 0.56
CA LYS A 93 -10.64 14.37 0.61
C LYS A 93 -9.57 13.29 0.85
N ILE A 94 -8.42 13.39 0.18
CA ILE A 94 -7.29 12.47 0.42
C ILE A 94 -6.80 12.58 1.87
N SER A 95 -6.67 13.79 2.40
CA SER A 95 -6.23 14.01 3.78
C SER A 95 -7.21 13.39 4.79
N GLU A 96 -8.52 13.51 4.55
CA GLU A 96 -9.54 12.90 5.40
C GLU A 96 -9.46 11.36 5.38
N ILE A 97 -9.33 10.75 4.20
CA ILE A 97 -9.17 9.29 4.08
C ILE A 97 -7.87 8.83 4.77
N GLN A 98 -6.78 9.57 4.64
CA GLN A 98 -5.53 9.25 5.34
C GLN A 98 -5.66 9.37 6.86
N LYS A 99 -6.46 10.33 7.37
CA LYS A 99 -6.78 10.43 8.80
C LYS A 99 -7.61 9.24 9.27
N ILE A 100 -8.59 8.80 8.48
CA ILE A 100 -9.40 7.60 8.79
C ILE A 100 -8.50 6.37 8.84
N ILE A 101 -7.67 6.16 7.81
CA ILE A 101 -6.72 5.04 7.75
C ILE A 101 -5.74 5.08 8.94
N SER A 102 -5.17 6.23 9.27
CA SER A 102 -4.22 6.33 10.38
C SER A 102 -4.87 6.14 11.75
N ASN A 103 -6.13 6.55 11.94
CA ASN A 103 -6.89 6.30 13.16
C ASN A 103 -7.30 4.83 13.29
N ASP A 104 -7.72 4.19 12.20
CA ASP A 104 -8.12 2.78 12.17
C ASP A 104 -6.88 1.84 12.27
N LEU A 105 -5.75 2.24 11.69
CA LEU A 105 -4.48 1.49 11.74
C LEU A 105 -3.60 1.83 12.96
N LYS A 106 -4.07 2.58 13.96
CA LYS A 106 -3.29 2.86 15.20
C LYS A 106 -2.79 1.61 15.93
N LYS A 107 -3.29 0.42 15.60
CA LYS A 107 -2.81 -0.88 16.10
C LYS A 107 -1.76 -1.57 15.23
N VAL A 108 -1.43 -1.05 14.04
CA VAL A 108 -0.45 -1.65 13.15
C VAL A 108 0.60 -0.62 12.76
N THR A 109 1.67 -0.58 13.54
CA THR A 109 2.93 0.10 13.20
C THR A 109 3.63 -0.63 12.06
N PHE A 110 3.05 -0.59 10.86
CA PHE A 110 3.82 -0.91 9.66
C PHE A 110 4.83 0.21 9.47
N ASN A 111 6.10 -0.11 9.70
CA ASN A 111 7.23 0.75 9.36
C ASN A 111 7.22 0.96 7.84
N LEU A 112 6.63 2.05 7.35
CA LEU A 112 6.49 2.39 5.93
C LEU A 112 7.80 2.86 5.26
N LYS A 113 8.91 2.88 6.00
CA LYS A 113 10.25 3.21 5.49
C LYS A 113 10.65 2.44 4.22
N PRO A 114 10.28 1.15 4.03
CA PRO A 114 10.58 0.42 2.81
C PRO A 114 9.79 0.90 1.58
N LEU A 115 8.57 1.42 1.75
CA LEU A 115 7.71 1.86 0.65
C LEU A 115 8.14 3.22 0.08
N ILE A 116 8.71 4.09 0.92
CA ILE A 116 9.23 5.40 0.49
C ILE A 116 10.45 5.22 -0.42
N LYS A 117 11.27 4.18 -0.20
CA LYS A 117 12.50 3.91 -0.96
C LYS A 117 12.26 3.36 -2.38
N ILE A 118 11.02 3.04 -2.74
CA ILE A 118 10.64 2.55 -4.08
C ILE A 118 10.16 3.71 -4.97
N ILE A 119 9.79 4.84 -4.36
CA ILE A 119 9.24 6.02 -5.05
C ILE A 119 10.35 7.02 -5.43
N ASP A 120 11.46 7.03 -4.68
CA ASP A 120 12.72 7.67 -5.08
C ASP A 120 13.51 6.81 -6.08
#